data_AF-A0A2G1BVW7-F1
#
_entry.id   AF-A0A2G1BVW7-F1
#
_cell.length_a   1.000
_cell.length_b   1.000
_cell.length_c   1.000
_cell.angle_alpha   90.00
_cell.angle_beta   90.00
_cell.angle_gamma   90.00
#
_symmetry.space_group_name_H-M   'P 1'
#
loop_
_entity.id
_entity.type
_entity.pdbx_description
1 polymer ?
#
loop_
_entity_poly.entity_id
_entity_poly.type
_entity_poly.pdbx_seq_one_letter_code
_entity_poly.pdbx_strand_id
1 'polypeptide(L)'
;MITVVGGTYREIDYDDITLEIYGSGFRGTKFLLENKCPVNFFTAGNKETSRFLEENKKVYDGFKFDCSDYNELITFKYSFAVDQPIIFPNILNILKSIKINVNDKNVVAYGMLETDFEIEADKVVYDPQTSIKPIVFSEIGKAKELVYIVNMNEARSIASSSDIEKIKEYFFNSEKAKALIIKNGPYGATLFYDNKEIIIPAYITENVNKIGSGDIFTSSFGYYWMEKKLSLEESAKNASKSTAFYCDKKVYIDATDNMPNFNYKEFNYKDLSEKQIYLASPFFSISELILIDKIRTAFLSFGVKVFSPFHDIGLGDEEIIAKKDIDGIEKSDMVFLVLDNLDSGTLIESGYSLAKEKKMIGYHRTCDNKNLLMLKPSKLKIYKHLTTAIYQTIWQM
;
A
#
# COMPACT_ATOMS: atom_id res chain seq x y z
N MET A 1 19.42 14.62 -11.38
CA MET A 1 19.40 14.89 -9.91
C MET A 1 18.00 15.27 -9.54
N ILE A 2 17.48 14.65 -8.47
CA ILE A 2 16.13 14.89 -7.95
C ILE A 2 16.25 15.23 -6.48
N THR A 3 15.52 16.27 -6.05
CA THR A 3 15.40 16.59 -4.63
C THR A 3 14.21 15.83 -4.05
N VAL A 4 14.39 15.21 -2.89
CA VAL A 4 13.32 14.51 -2.17
C VAL A 4 13.06 15.24 -0.86
N VAL A 5 11.79 15.49 -0.54
CA VAL A 5 11.36 15.98 0.78
C VAL A 5 10.41 14.96 1.35
N GLY A 6 10.66 14.49 2.57
CA GLY A 6 9.77 13.50 3.18
C GLY A 6 10.31 12.94 4.47
N GLY A 7 9.44 12.25 5.21
CA GLY A 7 9.76 11.72 6.53
C GLY A 7 10.70 10.53 6.50
N THR A 8 11.52 10.42 7.54
CA THR A 8 12.32 9.23 7.85
C THR A 8 11.84 8.65 9.18
N TYR A 9 11.15 7.52 9.11
CA TYR A 9 10.40 6.98 10.25
C TYR A 9 10.85 5.57 10.63
N ARG A 10 10.65 5.22 11.90
CA ARG A 10 10.73 3.83 12.33
C ARG A 10 9.45 3.11 11.93
N GLU A 11 9.59 1.93 11.34
CA GLU A 11 8.46 1.09 10.94
C GLU A 11 8.61 -0.28 11.61
N ILE A 12 7.53 -0.74 12.25
CA ILE A 12 7.47 -2.05 12.92
C ILE A 12 6.31 -2.83 12.31
N ASP A 13 6.58 -4.01 11.77
CA ASP A 13 5.57 -4.93 11.24
C ASP A 13 5.59 -6.25 12.04
N TYR A 14 4.46 -6.61 12.62
CA TYR A 14 4.30 -7.85 13.39
C TYR A 14 4.07 -9.09 12.55
N ASP A 15 3.58 -8.96 11.31
CA ASP A 15 3.42 -10.13 10.45
C ASP A 15 4.81 -10.64 10.01
N ASP A 16 5.61 -9.72 9.48
CA ASP A 16 6.97 -9.94 9.00
C ASP A 16 8.04 -9.96 10.11
N ILE A 17 7.71 -9.54 11.33
CA ILE A 17 8.65 -9.43 12.47
C ILE A 17 9.85 -8.53 12.11
N THR A 18 9.56 -7.36 11.55
CA THR A 18 10.59 -6.39 11.12
C THR A 18 10.56 -5.12 11.95
N LEU A 19 11.75 -4.55 12.17
CA LEU A 19 11.94 -3.21 12.72
C LEU A 19 12.96 -2.50 11.83
N GLU A 20 12.51 -1.49 11.11
CA GLU A 20 13.33 -0.79 10.11
C GLU A 20 13.23 0.72 10.26
N ILE A 21 14.21 1.46 9.74
CA ILE A 21 14.15 2.91 9.58
C ILE A 21 14.07 3.20 8.09
N TYR A 22 12.90 3.67 7.65
CA TYR A 22 12.63 4.05 6.26
C TYR A 22 11.76 5.31 6.25
N GLY A 23 10.44 5.16 6.35
CA GLY A 23 9.52 6.24 6.00
C GLY A 23 9.48 6.50 4.49
N SER A 24 8.50 7.28 4.05
CA SER A 24 8.23 7.53 2.63
C SER A 24 9.36 8.29 1.95
N GLY A 25 9.93 9.30 2.61
CA GLY A 25 11.03 10.12 2.09
C GLY A 25 12.30 9.31 1.84
N PHE A 26 12.77 8.56 2.84
CA PHE A 26 14.00 7.77 2.66
C PHE A 26 13.78 6.56 1.74
N ARG A 27 12.61 5.91 1.77
CA ARG A 27 12.29 4.83 0.83
C ARG A 27 12.33 5.32 -0.63
N GLY A 28 11.77 6.49 -0.89
CA GLY A 28 11.86 7.14 -2.20
C GLY A 28 13.29 7.50 -2.59
N THR A 29 14.05 8.07 -1.66
CA THR A 29 15.48 8.36 -1.83
C THR A 29 16.28 7.11 -2.18
N LYS A 30 16.07 6.01 -1.46
CA LYS A 30 16.74 4.73 -1.72
C LYS A 30 16.42 4.21 -3.12
N PHE A 31 15.17 4.30 -3.57
CA PHE A 31 14.82 3.92 -4.94
C PHE A 31 15.65 4.68 -5.98
N LEU A 32 15.77 6.00 -5.82
CA LEU A 32 16.55 6.83 -6.74
C LEU A 32 18.04 6.50 -6.71
N LEU A 33 18.61 6.29 -5.53
CA LEU A 33 20.03 5.98 -5.35
C LEU A 33 20.42 4.61 -5.93
N GLU A 34 19.60 3.58 -5.71
CA GLU A 34 19.78 2.23 -6.28
C GLU A 34 19.75 2.26 -7.83
N ASN A 35 19.05 3.23 -8.39
CA ASN A 35 18.98 3.48 -9.84
C ASN A 35 19.95 4.57 -10.32
N LYS A 36 21.00 4.83 -9.52
CA LYS A 36 22.12 5.74 -9.82
C LYS A 36 21.69 7.18 -10.12
N CYS A 37 20.53 7.61 -9.60
CA CYS A 37 20.11 9.00 -9.64
C CYS A 37 20.66 9.74 -8.42
N PRO A 38 21.44 10.81 -8.57
CA PRO A 38 21.85 11.64 -7.45
C PRO A 38 20.64 12.28 -6.76
N VAL A 39 20.64 12.26 -5.43
CA VAL A 39 19.55 12.76 -4.59
C VAL A 39 20.05 13.80 -3.61
N ASN A 40 19.29 14.87 -3.46
CA ASN A 40 19.37 15.78 -2.31
C ASN A 40 18.12 15.60 -1.45
N PHE A 41 18.27 15.04 -0.25
CA PHE A 41 17.15 14.62 0.59
C PHE A 41 16.97 15.54 1.79
N PHE A 42 15.76 16.08 1.97
CA PHE A 42 15.40 16.87 3.13
C PHE A 42 14.41 16.09 4.01
N THR A 43 14.74 15.97 5.28
CA THR A 43 13.93 15.28 6.31
C THR A 43 14.10 15.99 7.64
N ALA A 44 13.29 15.59 8.62
CA ALA A 44 13.53 15.88 10.03
C ALA A 44 13.71 14.58 10.79
N GLY A 45 14.40 14.64 11.93
CA GLY A 45 14.63 13.47 12.77
C GLY A 45 15.63 13.71 13.88
N ASN A 46 15.75 12.72 14.75
CA ASN A 46 16.67 12.76 15.87
C ASN A 46 18.07 12.24 15.49
N LYS A 47 18.96 12.12 16.48
CA LYS A 47 20.32 11.58 16.30
C LYS A 47 20.38 10.17 15.70
N GLU A 48 19.37 9.33 15.95
CA GLU A 48 19.29 7.98 15.37
C GLU A 48 19.04 8.08 13.87
N THR A 49 18.10 8.94 13.45
CA THR A 49 17.85 9.25 12.03
C THR A 49 19.11 9.80 11.36
N SER A 50 19.74 10.84 11.91
CA SER A 50 20.93 11.44 11.30
C SER A 50 22.08 10.43 11.18
N ARG A 51 22.30 9.58 12.20
CA ARG A 51 23.31 8.52 12.14
C ARG A 51 22.99 7.51 11.04
N PHE A 52 21.73 7.08 10.94
CA PHE A 52 21.30 6.16 9.89
C PHE A 52 21.55 6.74 8.49
N LEU A 53 21.25 8.02 8.27
CA LEU A 53 21.49 8.68 6.98
C LEU A 53 22.98 8.84 6.68
N GLU A 54 23.82 9.16 7.67
CA GLU A 54 25.28 9.22 7.49
C GLU A 54 25.88 7.87 7.11
N GLU A 55 25.40 6.75 7.66
CA GLU A 55 25.86 5.42 7.23
C GLU A 55 25.46 5.12 5.78
N ASN A 56 24.25 5.50 5.36
CA ASN A 56 23.83 5.34 3.97
C ASN A 56 24.63 6.24 3.01
N LYS A 57 25.01 7.44 3.43
CA LYS A 57 25.85 8.34 2.63
C LYS A 57 27.24 7.78 2.33
N LYS A 58 27.78 6.90 3.18
CA LYS A 58 29.03 6.18 2.89
C LYS A 58 28.88 5.13 1.79
N VAL A 59 27.66 4.63 1.56
CA VAL A 59 27.36 3.60 0.56
C VAL A 59 27.04 4.22 -0.81
N TYR A 60 26.42 5.41 -0.82
CA TYR A 60 25.94 6.05 -2.04
C TYR A 60 26.63 7.40 -2.30
N ASP A 61 27.53 7.44 -3.28
CA ASP A 61 28.27 8.67 -3.68
C ASP A 61 27.36 9.83 -4.11
N GLY A 62 26.17 9.50 -4.66
CA GLY A 62 25.17 10.47 -5.12
C GLY A 62 24.22 10.98 -4.03
N PHE A 63 24.42 10.60 -2.77
CA PHE A 63 23.50 10.91 -1.68
C PHE A 63 23.94 12.14 -0.89
N LYS A 64 23.13 13.19 -0.95
CA LYS A 64 23.20 14.34 -0.04
C LYS A 64 21.92 14.40 0.77
N PHE A 65 22.03 14.83 2.03
CA PHE A 65 20.86 15.06 2.86
C PHE A 65 21.04 16.24 3.79
N ASP A 66 19.90 16.82 4.17
CA ASP A 66 19.74 17.78 5.26
C ASP A 66 18.68 17.19 6.21
N CYS A 67 19.08 16.98 7.46
CA CYS A 67 18.21 16.45 8.50
C CYS A 67 18.03 17.54 9.56
N SER A 68 16.87 18.20 9.53
CA SER A 68 16.48 19.14 10.57
C SER A 68 16.30 18.41 11.90
N ASP A 69 16.79 19.02 12.98
CA ASP A 69 16.75 18.40 14.30
C ASP A 69 15.31 18.29 14.81
N TYR A 70 14.95 17.07 15.22
CA TYR A 70 13.67 16.77 15.84
C TYR A 70 13.89 15.76 16.97
N ASN A 71 13.33 16.03 18.15
CA ASN A 71 13.70 15.29 19.36
C ASN A 71 13.22 13.83 19.38
N GLU A 72 12.22 13.49 18.56
CA GLU A 72 11.58 12.18 18.58
C GLU A 72 11.82 11.41 17.28
N LEU A 73 11.79 10.08 17.35
CA LEU A 73 11.75 9.23 16.17
C LEU A 73 10.33 8.69 16.02
N ILE A 74 9.57 9.30 15.13
CA ILE A 74 8.20 8.88 14.85
C ILE A 74 8.21 7.43 14.39
N THR A 75 7.32 6.64 15.00
CA THR A 75 7.22 5.20 14.81
C THR A 75 5.84 4.82 14.30
N PHE A 76 5.79 4.13 13.17
CA PHE A 76 4.61 3.50 12.61
C PHE A 76 4.63 2.03 12.97
N LYS A 77 3.58 1.55 13.62
CA LYS A 77 3.46 0.16 14.06
C LYS A 77 2.24 -0.51 13.41
N TYR A 78 2.51 -1.56 12.63
CA TYR A 78 1.53 -2.31 11.87
C TYR A 78 1.30 -3.68 12.51
N SER A 79 0.04 -4.12 12.58
CA SER A 79 -0.24 -5.53 12.91
C SER A 79 0.10 -6.43 11.72
N PHE A 80 -0.13 -5.93 10.51
CA PHE A 80 0.28 -6.46 9.21
C PHE A 80 0.19 -5.32 8.17
N ALA A 81 0.80 -5.49 7.01
CA ALA A 81 1.05 -4.40 6.06
C ALA A 81 -0.18 -3.71 5.41
N VAL A 82 -1.40 -4.26 5.52
CA VAL A 82 -2.66 -3.61 5.05
C VAL A 82 -3.42 -2.93 6.19
N ASP A 83 -3.06 -3.22 7.44
CA ASP A 83 -3.65 -2.60 8.62
C ASP A 83 -3.37 -1.09 8.68
N GLN A 84 -4.24 -0.35 9.35
CA GLN A 84 -3.95 1.04 9.67
C GLN A 84 -2.87 1.09 10.77
N PRO A 85 -1.74 1.79 10.58
CA PRO A 85 -0.69 1.84 11.58
C PRO A 85 -1.12 2.63 12.80
N ILE A 86 -0.62 2.20 13.96
CA ILE A 86 -0.57 3.03 15.16
C ILE A 86 0.69 3.88 15.11
N ILE A 87 0.53 5.19 15.25
CA ILE A 87 1.64 6.16 15.17
C ILE A 87 2.04 6.60 16.59
N PHE A 88 3.35 6.61 16.85
CA PHE A 88 3.96 7.04 18.11
C PHE A 88 4.98 8.17 17.86
N PRO A 89 4.95 9.28 18.63
CA PRO A 89 3.91 9.62 19.60
C PRO A 89 2.55 9.77 18.91
N ASN A 90 1.46 9.83 19.69
CA ASN A 90 0.14 10.07 19.11
C ASN A 90 0.18 11.33 18.22
N ILE A 91 -0.47 11.29 17.05
CA ILE A 91 -0.45 12.38 16.06
C ILE A 91 -0.77 13.74 16.69
N LEU A 92 -1.68 13.79 17.67
CA LEU A 92 -2.08 15.02 18.35
C LEU A 92 -0.97 15.62 19.23
N ASN A 93 0.04 14.84 19.58
CA ASN A 93 1.19 15.24 20.39
C ASN A 93 2.43 15.54 19.55
N ILE A 94 2.38 15.34 18.23
CA ILE A 94 3.49 15.64 17.34
C ILE A 94 3.63 17.17 17.25
N LEU A 95 4.71 17.69 17.82
CA LEU A 95 5.07 19.10 17.70
C LEU A 95 5.65 19.37 16.31
N LYS A 96 5.32 20.52 15.73
CA LYS A 96 5.90 20.98 14.47
C LYS A 96 7.31 21.52 14.67
N SER A 97 8.24 21.08 13.83
CA SER A 97 9.63 21.55 13.77
C SER A 97 9.77 22.79 12.89
N ILE A 98 11.02 23.21 12.67
CA ILE A 98 11.38 24.25 11.71
C ILE A 98 10.91 23.83 10.30
N LYS A 99 10.33 24.79 9.57
CA LYS A 99 9.89 24.61 8.18
C LYS A 99 11.09 24.35 7.26
N ILE A 100 10.98 23.34 6.40
CA ILE A 100 12.00 23.04 5.38
C ILE A 100 11.69 23.86 4.13
N ASN A 101 12.69 24.56 3.57
CA ASN A 101 12.53 25.31 2.32
C ASN A 101 13.32 24.63 1.22
N VAL A 102 12.66 24.33 0.11
CA VAL A 102 13.25 23.68 -1.06
C VAL A 102 13.03 24.52 -2.31
N ASN A 103 14.14 24.87 -2.96
CA ASN A 103 14.13 25.49 -4.27
C ASN A 103 15.03 24.67 -5.21
N ASP A 104 14.41 23.93 -6.12
CA ASP A 104 15.14 23.07 -7.07
C ASP A 104 14.31 22.81 -8.33
N LYS A 105 14.90 22.24 -9.37
CA LYS A 105 14.20 21.97 -10.64
C LYS A 105 13.20 20.82 -10.53
N ASN A 106 13.61 19.71 -9.91
CA ASN A 106 12.83 18.47 -9.85
C ASN A 106 12.68 18.03 -8.40
N VAL A 107 11.44 17.98 -7.91
CA VAL A 107 11.16 17.63 -6.52
C VAL A 107 10.13 16.49 -6.43
N VAL A 108 10.44 15.46 -5.65
CA VAL A 108 9.47 14.47 -5.17
C VAL A 108 9.19 14.76 -3.70
N ALA A 109 7.96 15.09 -3.38
CA ALA A 109 7.55 15.54 -2.06
C ALA A 109 6.55 14.57 -1.43
N TYR A 110 6.84 14.17 -0.20
CA TYR A 110 5.99 13.37 0.65
C TYR A 110 5.56 14.21 1.85
N GLY A 111 4.28 14.18 2.19
CA GLY A 111 3.79 14.79 3.42
C GLY A 111 4.55 14.27 4.65
N MET A 112 4.80 15.17 5.60
CA MET A 112 5.51 14.89 6.84
C MET A 112 4.62 15.23 8.04
N LEU A 113 4.78 14.49 9.13
CA LEU A 113 4.00 14.69 10.35
C LEU A 113 4.58 15.84 11.20
N GLU A 114 5.88 15.78 11.42
CA GLU A 114 6.68 16.63 12.30
C GLU A 114 7.09 17.95 11.67
N THR A 115 7.04 18.08 10.33
CA THR A 115 7.57 19.26 9.64
C THR A 115 6.66 19.66 8.49
N ASP A 116 6.49 20.96 8.30
CA ASP A 116 5.91 21.49 7.08
C ASP A 116 7.05 21.95 6.15
N PHE A 117 6.77 22.04 4.85
CA PHE A 117 7.77 22.48 3.88
C PHE A 117 7.20 23.52 2.91
N GLU A 118 8.10 24.31 2.32
CA GLU A 118 7.80 25.20 1.20
C GLU A 118 8.62 24.78 -0.01
N ILE A 119 7.95 24.54 -1.13
CA ILE A 119 8.59 24.06 -2.37
C ILE A 119 8.39 25.07 -3.50
N GLU A 120 9.48 25.50 -4.10
CA GLU A 120 9.48 26.20 -5.38
C GLU A 120 10.27 25.38 -6.41
N ALA A 121 9.59 24.91 -7.46
CA ALA A 121 10.23 24.03 -8.44
C ALA A 121 9.64 24.08 -9.85
N ASP A 122 10.40 23.57 -10.83
CA ASP A 122 9.88 23.40 -12.19
C ASP A 122 8.91 22.23 -12.25
N LYS A 123 9.33 21.04 -11.80
CA LYS A 123 8.51 19.83 -11.74
C LYS A 123 8.38 19.33 -10.31
N VAL A 124 7.15 19.03 -9.90
CA VAL A 124 6.85 18.44 -8.59
C VAL A 124 5.97 17.21 -8.74
N VAL A 125 6.35 16.12 -8.08
CA VAL A 125 5.46 14.99 -7.78
C VAL A 125 5.14 15.06 -6.29
N TYR A 126 3.86 15.17 -5.95
CA TYR A 126 3.42 15.35 -4.56
C TYR A 126 2.49 14.22 -4.10
N ASP A 127 2.87 13.61 -2.98
CA ASP A 127 2.11 12.59 -2.26
C ASP A 127 1.87 13.08 -0.81
N PRO A 128 0.65 13.52 -0.45
CA PRO A 128 0.33 14.06 0.86
C PRO A 128 0.47 13.08 2.04
N GLN A 129 0.54 11.76 1.78
CA GLN A 129 0.70 10.68 2.77
C GLN A 129 -0.38 10.55 3.86
N THR A 130 -1.39 11.42 3.90
CA THR A 130 -2.45 11.38 4.92
C THR A 130 -3.82 11.70 4.36
N SER A 131 -4.83 10.91 4.77
CA SER A 131 -6.25 11.24 4.53
C SER A 131 -6.85 12.12 5.64
N ILE A 132 -6.12 12.33 6.74
CA ILE A 132 -6.58 13.17 7.85
C ILE A 132 -6.02 14.58 7.62
N LYS A 133 -6.87 15.47 7.09
CA LYS A 133 -6.52 16.86 6.74
C LYS A 133 -5.24 16.95 5.89
N PRO A 134 -5.21 16.33 4.70
CA PRO A 134 -4.10 16.50 3.77
C PRO A 134 -3.87 17.98 3.47
N ILE A 135 -2.61 18.39 3.51
CA ILE A 135 -2.20 19.74 3.12
C ILE A 135 -2.18 19.79 1.59
N VAL A 136 -2.88 20.76 1.02
CA VAL A 136 -2.90 20.96 -0.44
C VAL A 136 -1.63 21.69 -0.88
N PHE A 137 -1.15 21.36 -2.07
CA PHE A 137 0.12 21.86 -2.59
C PHE A 137 0.15 23.38 -2.70
N SER A 138 -0.98 24.01 -3.04
CA SER A 138 -1.09 25.48 -3.11
C SER A 138 -0.79 26.20 -1.79
N GLU A 139 -0.89 25.52 -0.64
CA GLU A 139 -0.52 26.06 0.68
C GLU A 139 0.99 25.94 1.00
N ILE A 140 1.68 25.04 0.30
CA ILE A 140 3.06 24.62 0.61
C ILE A 140 4.03 24.83 -0.55
N GLY A 141 3.61 25.45 -1.65
CA GLY A 141 4.54 25.68 -2.74
C GLY A 141 3.96 26.19 -4.05
N LYS A 142 4.86 26.32 -5.01
CA LYS A 142 4.60 26.68 -6.40
C LYS A 142 5.40 25.78 -7.31
N ALA A 143 4.72 25.23 -8.33
CA ALA A 143 5.33 24.37 -9.33
C ALA A 143 4.90 24.83 -10.74
N LYS A 144 5.80 24.76 -11.73
CA LYS A 144 5.39 24.95 -13.13
C LYS A 144 4.59 23.76 -13.65
N GLU A 145 4.99 22.56 -13.25
CA GLU A 145 4.31 21.30 -13.55
C GLU A 145 4.14 20.48 -12.27
N LEU A 146 2.89 20.28 -11.85
CA LEU A 146 2.54 19.54 -10.64
C LEU A 146 1.84 18.22 -10.98
N VAL A 147 2.29 17.12 -10.40
CA VAL A 147 1.62 15.82 -10.48
C VAL A 147 1.26 15.36 -9.08
N TYR A 148 -0.03 15.15 -8.84
CA TYR A 148 -0.52 14.55 -7.60
C TYR A 148 -0.53 13.04 -7.71
N ILE A 149 -0.07 12.35 -6.66
CA ILE A 149 -0.21 10.91 -6.51
C ILE A 149 -0.84 10.62 -5.16
N VAL A 150 -2.12 10.26 -5.19
CA VAL A 150 -2.97 10.12 -4.00
C VAL A 150 -3.72 8.79 -4.03
N ASN A 151 -4.20 8.30 -2.89
CA ASN A 151 -5.24 7.27 -2.87
C ASN A 151 -6.64 7.91 -2.95
N MET A 152 -7.69 7.09 -3.14
CA MET A 152 -9.05 7.60 -3.27
C MET A 152 -9.54 8.36 -2.02
N ASN A 153 -9.16 7.93 -0.81
CA ASN A 153 -9.58 8.61 0.42
C ASN A 153 -8.92 9.99 0.58
N GLU A 154 -7.63 10.08 0.23
CA GLU A 154 -6.89 11.35 0.15
C GLU A 154 -7.52 12.28 -0.89
N ALA A 155 -7.82 11.77 -2.09
CA ALA A 155 -8.45 12.55 -3.15
C ALA A 155 -9.81 13.12 -2.71
N ARG A 156 -10.63 12.29 -2.06
CA ARG A 156 -11.92 12.70 -1.49
C ARG A 156 -11.78 13.75 -0.40
N SER A 157 -10.79 13.58 0.48
CA SER A 157 -10.54 14.53 1.57
C SER A 157 -10.05 15.88 1.04
N ILE A 158 -9.17 15.89 0.04
CA ILE A 158 -8.65 17.12 -0.58
C ILE A 158 -9.77 17.87 -1.31
N ALA A 159 -10.53 17.18 -2.16
CA ALA A 159 -11.60 17.80 -2.93
C ALA A 159 -12.90 18.03 -2.13
N SER A 160 -12.97 17.53 -0.89
CA SER A 160 -14.19 17.51 -0.06
C SER A 160 -15.40 16.94 -0.81
N SER A 161 -15.20 15.89 -1.60
CA SER A 161 -16.22 15.29 -2.46
C SER A 161 -16.01 13.79 -2.65
N SER A 162 -17.09 13.03 -2.83
CA SER A 162 -17.06 11.61 -3.21
C SER A 162 -17.24 11.38 -4.71
N ASP A 163 -17.60 12.43 -5.46
CA ASP A 163 -17.84 12.41 -6.91
C ASP A 163 -16.52 12.57 -7.68
N ILE A 164 -16.21 11.60 -8.54
CA ILE A 164 -14.95 11.58 -9.29
C ILE A 164 -14.79 12.78 -10.23
N GLU A 165 -15.88 13.31 -10.80
CA GLU A 165 -15.80 14.47 -11.68
C GLU A 165 -15.44 15.72 -10.87
N LYS A 166 -16.07 15.92 -9.71
CA LYS A 166 -15.75 17.04 -8.81
C LYS A 166 -14.33 16.93 -8.25
N ILE A 167 -13.88 15.71 -7.95
CA ILE A 167 -12.49 15.45 -7.54
C ILE A 167 -11.54 15.92 -8.65
N LYS A 168 -11.74 15.46 -9.90
CA LYS A 168 -10.92 15.88 -11.04
C LYS A 168 -10.93 17.40 -11.21
N GLU A 169 -12.11 18.01 -11.21
CA GLU A 169 -12.27 19.47 -11.34
C GLU A 169 -11.46 20.22 -10.28
N TYR A 170 -11.48 19.78 -9.02
CA TYR A 170 -10.70 20.41 -7.95
C TYR A 170 -9.19 20.36 -8.25
N PHE A 171 -8.65 19.17 -8.57
CA PHE A 171 -7.21 19.01 -8.83
C PHE A 171 -6.75 19.79 -10.07
N PHE A 172 -7.52 19.81 -11.15
CA PHE A 172 -7.13 20.50 -12.40
C PHE A 172 -7.41 22.00 -12.38
N ASN A 173 -8.50 22.47 -11.75
CA ASN A 173 -8.89 23.89 -11.79
C ASN A 173 -8.38 24.67 -10.58
N SER A 174 -8.49 24.11 -9.38
CA SER A 174 -8.08 24.78 -8.14
C SER A 174 -6.59 24.62 -7.90
N GLU A 175 -6.10 23.38 -7.89
CA GLU A 175 -4.67 23.09 -7.65
C GLU A 175 -3.80 23.24 -8.90
N LYS A 176 -4.41 23.41 -10.09
CA LYS A 176 -3.72 23.55 -11.37
C LYS A 176 -2.73 22.42 -11.64
N ALA A 177 -3.07 21.20 -11.20
CA ALA A 177 -2.26 20.02 -11.43
C ALA A 177 -2.17 19.74 -12.93
N LYS A 178 -0.98 19.37 -13.40
CA LYS A 178 -0.77 18.85 -14.77
C LYS A 178 -1.37 17.45 -14.91
N ALA A 179 -1.26 16.64 -13.86
CA ALA A 179 -1.80 15.28 -13.84
C ALA A 179 -2.20 14.88 -12.41
N LEU A 180 -3.16 13.97 -12.33
CA LEU A 180 -3.60 13.33 -11.09
C LEU A 180 -3.50 11.82 -11.26
N ILE A 181 -2.83 11.14 -10.34
CA ILE A 181 -2.81 9.68 -10.26
C ILE A 181 -3.51 9.25 -9.00
N ILE A 182 -4.54 8.41 -9.15
CA ILE A 182 -5.25 7.78 -8.03
C ILE A 182 -4.79 6.33 -7.90
N LYS A 183 -4.17 6.00 -6.77
CA LYS A 183 -3.74 4.65 -6.37
C LYS A 183 -4.96 3.82 -5.94
N ASN A 184 -5.16 2.66 -6.57
CA ASN A 184 -6.31 1.77 -6.37
C ASN A 184 -5.92 0.44 -5.69
N GLY A 185 -4.88 0.42 -4.86
CA GLY A 185 -4.46 -0.75 -4.09
C GLY A 185 -4.17 -1.98 -4.98
N PRO A 186 -4.83 -3.13 -4.78
CA PRO A 186 -4.62 -4.34 -5.59
C PRO A 186 -5.02 -4.19 -7.06
N TYR A 187 -5.74 -3.11 -7.41
CA TYR A 187 -6.28 -2.84 -8.74
C TYR A 187 -5.39 -1.97 -9.63
N GLY A 188 -4.25 -1.50 -9.12
CA GLY A 188 -3.30 -0.67 -9.86
C GLY A 188 -3.53 0.82 -9.57
N ALA A 189 -3.55 1.64 -10.61
CA ALA A 189 -3.78 3.08 -10.49
C ALA A 189 -4.52 3.63 -11.72
N THR A 190 -5.09 4.83 -11.59
CA THR A 190 -5.69 5.57 -12.70
C THR A 190 -4.99 6.90 -12.86
N LEU A 191 -4.47 7.18 -14.06
CA LEU A 191 -3.86 8.45 -14.45
C LEU A 191 -4.88 9.32 -15.18
N PHE A 192 -5.05 10.53 -14.70
CA PHE A 192 -5.87 11.57 -15.31
C PHE A 192 -4.98 12.73 -15.76
N TYR A 193 -5.11 13.14 -17.02
CA TYR A 193 -4.45 14.33 -17.58
C TYR A 193 -5.07 14.68 -18.94
N ASP A 194 -5.09 15.94 -19.36
CA ASP A 194 -5.59 16.38 -20.68
C ASP A 194 -6.96 15.78 -21.08
N ASN A 195 -7.92 15.70 -20.13
CA ASN A 195 -9.23 15.04 -20.29
C ASN A 195 -9.19 13.54 -20.68
N LYS A 196 -8.03 12.89 -20.51
CA LYS A 196 -7.85 11.45 -20.65
C LYS A 196 -7.90 10.76 -19.30
N GLU A 197 -8.37 9.53 -19.33
CA GLU A 197 -8.33 8.58 -18.23
C GLU A 197 -7.60 7.32 -18.70
N ILE A 198 -6.48 7.02 -18.06
CA ILE A 198 -5.62 5.89 -18.43
C ILE A 198 -5.50 4.95 -17.23
N ILE A 199 -5.93 3.72 -17.42
CA ILE A 199 -5.78 2.65 -16.41
C ILE A 199 -4.33 2.16 -16.45
N ILE A 200 -3.69 2.16 -15.29
CA ILE A 200 -2.35 1.63 -15.07
C ILE A 200 -2.52 0.28 -14.36
N PRO A 201 -2.14 -0.85 -15.00
CA PRO A 201 -2.40 -2.17 -14.44
C PRO A 201 -1.59 -2.39 -13.17
N ALA A 202 -2.16 -3.16 -12.23
CA ALA A 202 -1.35 -3.88 -11.25
C ALA A 202 -0.77 -5.15 -11.89
N TYR A 203 0.25 -5.72 -11.27
CA TYR A 203 0.84 -6.97 -11.72
C TYR A 203 0.75 -8.01 -10.61
N ILE A 204 0.35 -9.22 -10.98
CA ILE A 204 0.20 -10.34 -10.06
C ILE A 204 1.60 -10.86 -9.72
N THR A 205 2.02 -10.63 -8.47
CA THR A 205 3.32 -11.09 -7.92
C THR A 205 3.16 -12.37 -7.12
N GLU A 206 4.25 -13.05 -6.78
CA GLU A 206 4.20 -14.23 -5.91
C GLU A 206 4.05 -13.81 -4.45
N ASN A 207 4.80 -12.78 -4.03
CA ASN A 207 4.75 -12.17 -2.70
C ASN A 207 4.25 -10.72 -2.76
N VAL A 208 3.73 -10.20 -1.64
CA VAL A 208 3.24 -8.82 -1.57
C VAL A 208 3.78 -8.09 -0.34
N ASN A 209 4.92 -7.43 -0.52
CA ASN A 209 5.51 -6.48 0.42
C ASN A 209 4.82 -5.12 0.27
N LYS A 210 3.80 -4.87 1.09
CA LYS A 210 2.92 -3.72 0.88
C LYS A 210 3.41 -2.41 1.48
N ILE A 211 4.06 -2.44 2.66
CA ILE A 211 4.57 -1.22 3.31
C ILE A 211 5.52 -0.51 2.33
N GLY A 212 5.19 0.74 2.01
CA GLY A 212 5.99 1.57 1.11
C GLY A 212 5.85 1.34 -0.39
N SER A 213 5.03 0.39 -0.83
CA SER A 213 4.74 0.19 -2.26
C SER A 213 4.24 1.45 -2.98
N GLY A 214 3.47 2.29 -2.27
CA GLY A 214 3.03 3.59 -2.76
C GLY A 214 4.19 4.58 -2.91
N ASP A 215 5.12 4.61 -1.96
CA ASP A 215 6.30 5.48 -2.02
C ASP A 215 7.19 5.10 -3.20
N ILE A 216 7.37 3.80 -3.45
CA ILE A 216 8.07 3.29 -4.63
C ILE A 216 7.39 3.72 -5.91
N PHE A 217 6.06 3.62 -5.99
CA PHE A 217 5.31 4.09 -7.16
C PHE A 217 5.55 5.58 -7.39
N THR A 218 5.44 6.40 -6.33
CA THR A 218 5.61 7.86 -6.40
C THR A 218 7.04 8.24 -6.83
N SER A 219 8.07 7.63 -6.23
CA SER A 219 9.47 7.94 -6.56
C SER A 219 9.91 7.40 -7.91
N SER A 220 9.45 6.20 -8.30
CA SER A 220 9.73 5.66 -9.63
C SER A 220 9.04 6.46 -10.73
N PHE A 221 7.80 6.91 -10.51
CA PHE A 221 7.14 7.85 -11.42
C PHE A 221 7.95 9.14 -11.56
N GLY A 222 8.39 9.74 -10.45
CA GLY A 222 9.26 10.91 -10.45
C GLY A 222 10.56 10.68 -11.22
N TYR A 223 11.23 9.55 -11.00
CA TYR A 223 12.43 9.15 -11.74
C TYR A 223 12.20 9.09 -13.25
N TYR A 224 11.14 8.41 -13.69
CA TYR A 224 10.85 8.26 -15.11
C TYR A 224 10.47 9.58 -15.79
N TRP A 225 9.69 10.41 -15.11
CA TRP A 225 9.20 11.65 -15.67
C TRP A 225 10.24 12.79 -15.62
N MET A 226 11.04 12.87 -14.56
CA MET A 226 11.99 13.96 -14.34
C MET A 226 13.39 13.64 -14.88
N GLU A 227 13.93 12.45 -14.58
CA GLU A 227 15.29 12.07 -14.95
C GLU A 227 15.33 11.42 -16.35
N LYS A 228 14.46 10.44 -16.61
CA LYS A 228 14.40 9.75 -17.92
C LYS A 228 13.60 10.51 -18.98
N LYS A 229 12.84 11.54 -18.57
CA LYS A 229 12.04 12.42 -19.44
C LYS A 229 11.00 11.67 -20.29
N LEU A 230 10.45 10.57 -19.76
CA LEU A 230 9.39 9.82 -20.41
C LEU A 230 8.05 10.55 -20.33
N SER A 231 7.07 10.11 -21.13
CA SER A 231 5.69 10.61 -21.03
C SER A 231 5.05 10.26 -19.68
N LEU A 232 3.95 10.94 -19.32
CA LEU A 232 3.20 10.65 -18.08
C LEU A 232 2.71 9.20 -18.06
N GLU A 233 2.19 8.71 -19.20
CA GLU A 233 1.69 7.33 -19.33
C GLU A 233 2.81 6.29 -19.17
N GLU A 234 3.93 6.45 -19.89
CA GLU A 234 5.07 5.53 -19.78
C GLU A 234 5.69 5.56 -18.38
N SER A 235 5.78 6.73 -17.77
CA SER A 235 6.28 6.90 -16.41
C SER A 235 5.40 6.15 -15.41
N ALA A 236 4.07 6.25 -15.53
CA ALA A 236 3.14 5.55 -14.65
C ALA A 236 3.14 4.03 -14.87
N LYS A 237 3.23 3.57 -16.13
CA LYS A 237 3.35 2.13 -16.46
C LYS A 237 4.64 1.53 -15.89
N ASN A 238 5.78 2.19 -16.09
CA ASN A 238 7.05 1.72 -15.56
C ASN A 238 7.11 1.83 -14.03
N ALA A 239 6.49 2.86 -13.43
CA ALA A 239 6.34 2.96 -11.98
C ALA A 239 5.59 1.75 -11.40
N SER A 240 4.49 1.34 -12.02
CA SER A 240 3.76 0.13 -11.61
C SER A 240 4.61 -1.14 -11.73
N LYS A 241 5.42 -1.28 -12.78
CA LYS A 241 6.36 -2.40 -12.94
C LYS A 241 7.43 -2.41 -11.84
N SER A 242 8.04 -1.26 -11.53
CA SER A 242 9.01 -1.12 -10.43
C SER A 242 8.37 -1.46 -9.07
N THR A 243 7.14 -1.00 -8.83
CA THR A 243 6.38 -1.36 -7.63
C THR A 243 6.10 -2.86 -7.57
N ALA A 244 5.81 -3.53 -8.68
CA ALA A 244 5.62 -4.98 -8.70
C ALA A 244 6.88 -5.74 -8.27
N PHE A 245 8.06 -5.34 -8.76
CA PHE A 245 9.33 -5.92 -8.31
C PHE A 245 9.60 -5.67 -6.82
N TYR A 246 9.30 -4.48 -6.32
CA TYR A 246 9.40 -4.19 -4.90
C TYR A 246 8.45 -5.05 -4.08
N CYS A 247 7.17 -5.13 -4.47
CA CYS A 247 6.17 -5.95 -3.80
C CYS A 247 6.59 -7.43 -3.78
N ASP A 248 7.19 -7.95 -4.84
CA ASP A 248 7.58 -9.36 -4.90
C ASP A 248 8.87 -9.66 -4.13
N LYS A 249 9.90 -8.80 -4.28
CA LYS A 249 11.29 -9.14 -3.90
C LYS A 249 11.97 -8.11 -2.98
N LYS A 250 11.28 -7.03 -2.58
CA LYS A 250 11.85 -5.86 -1.88
C LYS A 250 13.08 -5.26 -2.60
N VAL A 251 13.08 -5.25 -3.94
CA VAL A 251 14.16 -4.66 -4.76
C VAL A 251 13.75 -3.30 -5.35
N TYR A 252 14.73 -2.43 -5.56
CA TYR A 252 14.54 -1.03 -5.97
C TYR A 252 15.07 -0.80 -7.39
N ILE A 253 14.33 -1.21 -8.42
CA ILE A 253 14.87 -1.32 -9.78
C ILE A 253 14.10 -0.50 -10.81
N ASP A 254 14.85 0.06 -11.77
CA ASP A 254 14.36 0.62 -13.00
C ASP A 254 13.80 -0.50 -13.90
N ALA A 255 12.49 -0.52 -14.09
CA ALA A 255 11.74 -1.48 -14.89
C ALA A 255 11.44 -1.03 -16.34
N THR A 256 12.24 -0.12 -16.91
CA THR A 256 12.17 0.21 -18.35
C THR A 256 12.46 -1.02 -19.23
N ASP A 257 12.04 -0.97 -20.50
CA ASP A 257 11.97 -2.11 -21.43
C ASP A 257 13.31 -2.83 -21.72
N ASN A 258 14.43 -2.32 -21.20
CA ASN A 258 15.73 -3.00 -21.23
C ASN A 258 15.89 -4.08 -20.14
N MET A 259 14.86 -4.34 -19.31
CA MET A 259 14.86 -5.44 -18.35
C MET A 259 14.46 -6.77 -19.00
N PRO A 260 15.37 -7.76 -19.09
CA PRO A 260 15.11 -8.98 -19.87
C PRO A 260 14.09 -9.96 -19.28
N ASN A 261 13.50 -9.72 -18.09
CA ASN A 261 12.69 -10.72 -17.37
C ASN A 261 11.48 -10.15 -16.60
N PHE A 262 10.75 -9.17 -17.15
CA PHE A 262 9.44 -8.79 -16.56
C PHE A 262 8.37 -9.83 -16.93
N ASN A 263 8.19 -10.84 -16.08
CA ASN A 263 7.30 -11.98 -16.35
C ASN A 263 6.01 -11.96 -15.52
N TYR A 264 5.69 -10.85 -14.86
CA TYR A 264 4.45 -10.74 -14.10
C TYR A 264 3.25 -10.53 -15.03
N LYS A 265 2.15 -11.20 -14.71
CA LYS A 265 0.90 -11.05 -15.45
C LYS A 265 0.18 -9.78 -15.01
N GLU A 266 -0.28 -8.98 -15.98
CA GLU A 266 -1.19 -7.87 -15.71
C GLU A 266 -2.47 -8.37 -15.04
N PHE A 267 -2.85 -7.71 -13.94
CA PHE A 267 -4.14 -7.90 -13.33
C PHE A 267 -5.17 -7.10 -14.11
N ASN A 268 -6.04 -7.80 -14.83
CA ASN A 268 -7.17 -7.20 -15.52
C ASN A 268 -8.23 -6.83 -14.49
N TYR A 269 -8.35 -5.53 -14.21
CA TYR A 269 -9.37 -5.02 -13.29
C TYR A 269 -10.75 -5.54 -13.66
N LYS A 270 -11.47 -6.03 -12.65
CA LYS A 270 -12.88 -6.36 -12.71
C LYS A 270 -13.55 -5.65 -11.54
N ASP A 271 -14.75 -5.13 -11.77
CA ASP A 271 -15.56 -4.65 -10.66
C ASP A 271 -15.92 -5.82 -9.74
N LEU A 272 -15.45 -5.76 -8.50
CA LEU A 272 -15.67 -6.77 -7.46
C LEU A 272 -16.71 -6.32 -6.42
N SER A 273 -17.40 -5.20 -6.64
CA SER A 273 -18.38 -4.64 -5.70
C SER A 273 -19.51 -5.60 -5.37
N GLU A 274 -19.92 -6.43 -6.32
CA GLU A 274 -20.97 -7.45 -6.15
C GLU A 274 -20.44 -8.82 -5.73
N LYS A 275 -19.12 -8.99 -5.65
CA LYS A 275 -18.49 -10.25 -5.27
C LYS A 275 -18.41 -10.41 -3.76
N GLN A 276 -18.52 -11.65 -3.30
CA GLN A 276 -18.49 -11.98 -1.87
C GLN A 276 -17.42 -13.02 -1.52
N ILE A 277 -16.67 -12.75 -0.44
CA ILE A 277 -15.73 -13.69 0.19
C ILE A 277 -16.38 -14.26 1.45
N TYR A 278 -16.36 -15.60 1.60
CA TYR A 278 -16.64 -16.26 2.86
C TYR A 278 -15.36 -16.34 3.70
N LEU A 279 -15.36 -15.79 4.91
CA LEU A 279 -14.23 -15.77 5.83
C LEU A 279 -14.41 -16.86 6.90
N ALA A 280 -13.77 -18.00 6.66
CA ALA A 280 -13.73 -19.16 7.54
C ALA A 280 -12.50 -19.09 8.46
N SER A 281 -12.71 -19.12 9.78
CA SER A 281 -11.64 -18.96 10.77
C SER A 281 -12.11 -19.42 12.15
N PRO A 282 -11.23 -19.91 13.02
CA PRO A 282 -11.53 -20.00 14.45
C PRO A 282 -11.80 -18.61 15.04
N PHE A 283 -12.68 -18.52 16.05
CA PHE A 283 -13.02 -17.29 16.76
C PHE A 283 -13.22 -17.51 18.27
N PHE A 284 -12.47 -18.43 18.87
CA PHE A 284 -12.64 -18.84 20.28
C PHE A 284 -11.84 -17.98 21.25
N SER A 285 -10.77 -17.34 20.78
CA SER A 285 -9.88 -16.48 21.56
C SER A 285 -9.92 -15.03 21.09
N ILE A 286 -9.55 -14.09 21.97
CA ILE A 286 -9.46 -12.66 21.63
C ILE A 286 -8.49 -12.42 20.47
N SER A 287 -7.36 -13.14 20.43
CA SER A 287 -6.39 -13.04 19.33
C SER A 287 -6.98 -13.45 17.99
N GLU A 288 -7.78 -14.50 17.96
CA GLU A 288 -8.47 -14.97 16.74
C GLU A 288 -9.53 -13.97 16.30
N LEU A 289 -10.32 -13.44 17.24
CA LEU A 289 -11.33 -12.42 16.97
C LEU A 289 -10.73 -11.13 16.37
N ILE A 290 -9.63 -10.64 16.95
CA ILE A 290 -8.91 -9.45 16.43
C ILE A 290 -8.37 -9.72 15.02
N LEU A 291 -7.84 -10.92 14.77
CA LEU A 291 -7.32 -11.30 13.45
C LEU A 291 -8.42 -11.31 12.39
N ILE A 292 -9.58 -11.92 12.69
CA ILE A 292 -10.71 -11.98 11.75
C ILE A 292 -11.22 -10.57 11.43
N ASP A 293 -11.41 -9.71 12.44
CA ASP A 293 -11.89 -8.33 12.26
C ASP A 293 -10.94 -7.54 11.33
N LYS A 294 -9.63 -7.70 11.53
CA LYS A 294 -8.60 -7.11 10.69
C LYS A 294 -8.64 -7.61 9.24
N ILE A 295 -8.78 -8.92 9.03
CA ILE A 295 -8.87 -9.52 7.70
C ILE A 295 -10.15 -9.04 6.98
N ARG A 296 -11.29 -9.04 7.69
CA ARG A 296 -12.56 -8.55 7.16
C ARG A 296 -12.44 -7.09 6.74
N THR A 297 -11.88 -6.23 7.60
CA THR A 297 -11.67 -4.81 7.32
C THR A 297 -10.78 -4.62 6.07
N ALA A 298 -9.72 -5.40 5.92
CA ALA A 298 -8.86 -5.33 4.73
C ALA A 298 -9.63 -5.65 3.44
N PHE A 299 -10.43 -6.73 3.41
CA PHE A 299 -11.23 -7.06 2.23
C PHE A 299 -12.31 -6.02 1.92
N LEU A 300 -13.01 -5.52 2.95
CA LEU A 300 -14.00 -4.45 2.79
C LEU A 300 -13.35 -3.16 2.24
N SER A 301 -12.12 -2.84 2.65
CA SER A 301 -11.38 -1.68 2.14
C SER A 301 -11.04 -1.79 0.66
N PHE A 302 -10.98 -3.00 0.11
CA PHE A 302 -10.85 -3.26 -1.32
C PHE A 302 -12.19 -3.28 -2.07
N GLY A 303 -13.30 -2.98 -1.39
CA GLY A 303 -14.61 -2.88 -2.01
C GLY A 303 -15.27 -4.21 -2.33
N VAL A 304 -14.86 -5.31 -1.66
CA VAL A 304 -15.47 -6.64 -1.82
C VAL A 304 -16.38 -6.93 -0.63
N LYS A 305 -17.52 -7.59 -0.85
CA LYS A 305 -18.41 -8.02 0.25
C LYS A 305 -17.75 -9.16 1.02
N VAL A 306 -17.94 -9.21 2.34
CA VAL A 306 -17.42 -10.27 3.19
C VAL A 306 -18.55 -10.85 4.01
N PHE A 307 -18.69 -12.17 3.99
CA PHE A 307 -19.50 -12.92 4.93
C PHE A 307 -18.57 -13.61 5.93
N SER A 308 -18.78 -13.40 7.22
CA SER A 308 -18.02 -14.02 8.30
C SER A 308 -19.02 -14.58 9.32
N PRO A 309 -18.93 -15.88 9.66
CA PRO A 309 -19.82 -16.50 10.64
C PRO A 309 -19.94 -15.70 11.93
N PHE A 310 -18.79 -15.27 12.46
CA PHE A 310 -18.71 -14.46 13.68
C PHE A 310 -19.46 -13.13 13.58
N HIS A 311 -19.39 -12.43 12.44
CA HIS A 311 -19.96 -11.09 12.29
C HIS A 311 -21.43 -11.10 11.86
N ASP A 312 -21.83 -12.07 11.03
CA ASP A 312 -23.07 -12.00 10.26
C ASP A 312 -24.16 -12.99 10.72
N ILE A 313 -23.84 -14.01 11.52
CA ILE A 313 -24.82 -15.02 11.96
C ILE A 313 -25.40 -14.74 13.35
N GLY A 314 -24.60 -14.15 14.25
CA GLY A 314 -24.97 -13.86 15.64
C GLY A 314 -25.11 -15.13 16.51
N LEU A 315 -25.70 -14.97 17.71
CA LEU A 315 -25.98 -16.08 18.63
C LEU A 315 -27.36 -16.68 18.36
N GLY A 316 -27.49 -18.01 18.42
CA GLY A 316 -28.74 -18.71 18.11
C GLY A 316 -28.67 -20.23 18.28
N ASP A 317 -29.70 -20.91 17.79
CA ASP A 317 -29.78 -22.37 17.74
C ASP A 317 -28.69 -22.97 16.83
N GLU A 318 -28.03 -24.03 17.28
CA GLU A 318 -26.86 -24.62 16.62
C GLU A 318 -27.18 -25.10 15.19
N GLU A 319 -28.37 -25.68 14.97
CA GLU A 319 -28.76 -26.18 13.64
C GLU A 319 -29.03 -25.01 12.68
N ILE A 320 -29.61 -23.92 13.19
CA ILE A 320 -29.85 -22.70 12.40
C ILE A 320 -28.53 -22.03 12.04
N ILE A 321 -27.58 -21.96 12.97
CA ILE A 321 -26.24 -21.42 12.73
C ILE A 321 -25.54 -22.21 11.63
N ALA A 322 -25.46 -23.53 11.76
CA ALA A 322 -24.80 -24.38 10.77
C ALA A 322 -25.41 -24.27 9.37
N LYS A 323 -26.74 -24.14 9.26
CA LYS A 323 -27.41 -23.90 7.98
C LYS A 323 -27.03 -22.55 7.36
N LYS A 324 -26.95 -21.49 8.17
CA LYS A 324 -26.52 -20.17 7.71
C LYS A 324 -25.06 -20.16 7.25
N ASP A 325 -24.18 -20.91 7.90
CA ASP A 325 -22.80 -21.07 7.46
C ASP A 325 -22.70 -21.71 6.08
N ILE A 326 -23.41 -22.83 5.89
CA ILE A 326 -23.49 -23.51 4.59
C ILE A 326 -24.04 -22.57 3.51
N ASP A 327 -25.14 -21.87 3.79
CA ASP A 327 -25.73 -20.88 2.87
C ASP A 327 -24.74 -19.76 2.53
N GLY A 328 -23.95 -19.32 3.52
CA GLY A 328 -22.91 -18.30 3.34
C GLY A 328 -21.81 -18.76 2.39
N ILE A 329 -21.35 -20.02 2.51
CA ILE A 329 -20.37 -20.62 1.60
C ILE A 329 -20.96 -20.73 0.19
N GLU A 330 -22.20 -21.22 0.07
CA GLU A 330 -22.84 -21.42 -1.23
C GLU A 330 -23.05 -20.10 -1.99
N LYS A 331 -23.40 -19.01 -1.30
CA LYS A 331 -23.59 -17.67 -1.89
C LYS A 331 -22.30 -16.93 -2.20
N SER A 332 -21.17 -17.33 -1.62
CA SER A 332 -19.89 -16.65 -1.82
C SER A 332 -19.18 -17.12 -3.09
N ASP A 333 -18.48 -16.19 -3.75
CA ASP A 333 -17.67 -16.47 -4.95
C ASP A 333 -16.33 -17.12 -4.61
N MET A 334 -15.83 -16.86 -3.40
CA MET A 334 -14.53 -17.32 -2.93
C MET A 334 -14.54 -17.56 -1.43
N VAL A 335 -13.70 -18.48 -0.96
CA VAL A 335 -13.54 -18.79 0.47
C VAL A 335 -12.11 -18.46 0.90
N PHE A 336 -11.98 -17.65 1.95
CA PHE A 336 -10.72 -17.37 2.62
C PHE A 336 -10.65 -18.15 3.92
N LEU A 337 -9.67 -19.04 4.03
CA LEU A 337 -9.51 -19.98 5.13
C LEU A 337 -8.36 -19.54 6.06
N VAL A 338 -8.64 -19.24 7.32
CA VAL A 338 -7.63 -19.08 8.38
C VAL A 338 -7.47 -20.42 9.08
N LEU A 339 -6.42 -21.16 8.70
CA LEU A 339 -6.20 -22.56 9.11
C LEU A 339 -5.35 -22.68 10.39
N ASP A 340 -5.21 -21.58 11.13
CA ASP A 340 -4.51 -21.59 12.42
C ASP A 340 -5.21 -22.54 13.40
N ASN A 341 -4.41 -23.26 14.17
CA ASN A 341 -4.84 -24.22 15.20
C ASN A 341 -5.68 -25.40 14.70
N LEU A 342 -5.89 -25.54 13.39
CA LEU A 342 -6.65 -26.63 12.77
C LEU A 342 -8.05 -26.79 13.37
N ASP A 343 -8.74 -25.68 13.55
CA ASP A 343 -10.12 -25.70 14.04
C ASP A 343 -11.00 -26.62 13.20
N SER A 344 -11.74 -27.50 13.90
CA SER A 344 -12.61 -28.49 13.28
C SER A 344 -13.72 -27.87 12.43
N GLY A 345 -14.28 -26.72 12.83
CA GLY A 345 -15.30 -26.01 12.07
C GLY A 345 -14.76 -25.54 10.73
N THR A 346 -13.66 -24.79 10.77
CA THR A 346 -12.93 -24.30 9.59
C THR A 346 -12.50 -25.45 8.66
N LEU A 347 -12.07 -26.58 9.21
CA LEU A 347 -11.72 -27.76 8.41
C LEU A 347 -12.94 -28.38 7.72
N ILE A 348 -14.09 -28.46 8.39
CA ILE A 348 -15.35 -28.92 7.76
C ILE A 348 -15.76 -27.96 6.66
N GLU A 349 -15.75 -26.65 6.91
CA GLU A 349 -16.05 -25.61 5.92
C GLU A 349 -15.13 -25.72 4.69
N SER A 350 -13.84 -25.96 4.90
CA SER A 350 -12.86 -26.16 3.81
C SER A 350 -13.14 -27.43 2.99
N GLY A 351 -13.50 -28.53 3.65
CA GLY A 351 -13.86 -29.78 2.98
C GLY A 351 -15.16 -29.67 2.20
N TYR A 352 -16.16 -28.99 2.76
CA TYR A 352 -17.42 -28.70 2.08
C TYR A 352 -17.21 -27.79 0.87
N SER A 353 -16.41 -26.73 1.03
CA SER A 353 -16.03 -25.82 -0.05
C SER A 353 -15.31 -26.55 -1.19
N LEU A 354 -14.40 -27.49 -0.85
CA LEU A 354 -13.76 -28.38 -1.83
C LEU A 354 -14.79 -29.23 -2.58
N ALA A 355 -15.72 -29.87 -1.87
CA ALA A 355 -16.76 -30.71 -2.49
C ALA A 355 -17.68 -29.92 -3.43
N LYS A 356 -17.84 -28.61 -3.20
CA LYS A 356 -18.60 -27.68 -4.05
C LYS A 356 -17.77 -26.98 -5.13
N GLU A 357 -16.51 -27.40 -5.30
CA GLU A 357 -15.57 -26.81 -6.26
C GLU A 357 -15.39 -25.29 -6.12
N LYS A 358 -15.53 -24.76 -4.90
CA LYS A 358 -15.32 -23.34 -4.62
C LYS A 358 -13.84 -22.96 -4.80
N LYS A 359 -13.59 -21.73 -5.25
CA LYS A 359 -12.25 -21.13 -5.20
C LYS A 359 -11.87 -20.86 -3.75
N MET A 360 -10.65 -21.22 -3.35
CA MET A 360 -10.20 -21.09 -1.97
C MET A 360 -8.77 -20.55 -1.89
N ILE A 361 -8.49 -19.72 -0.89
CA ILE A 361 -7.15 -19.31 -0.48
C ILE A 361 -7.00 -19.56 1.02
N GLY A 362 -5.86 -20.14 1.39
CA GLY A 362 -5.55 -20.48 2.78
C GLY A 362 -4.46 -19.59 3.35
N TYR A 363 -4.58 -19.31 4.64
CA TYR A 363 -3.58 -18.63 5.44
C TYR A 363 -3.38 -19.37 6.77
N HIS A 364 -2.12 -19.52 7.22
CA HIS A 364 -1.80 -19.95 8.59
C HIS A 364 -0.38 -19.56 8.99
N ARG A 365 -0.15 -19.43 10.29
CA ARG A 365 1.15 -19.34 10.94
C ARG A 365 1.46 -20.52 11.85
N THR A 366 0.45 -21.23 12.37
CA THR A 366 0.68 -22.20 13.46
C THR A 366 0.68 -23.67 13.04
N CYS A 367 0.10 -24.03 11.89
CA CYS A 367 0.01 -25.45 11.48
C CYS A 367 1.12 -25.91 10.52
N ASP A 368 1.40 -27.21 10.49
CA ASP A 368 2.27 -27.86 9.49
C ASP A 368 1.42 -28.23 8.25
N ASN A 369 1.93 -27.90 7.06
CA ASN A 369 1.32 -28.24 5.78
C ASN A 369 0.99 -29.74 5.64
N LYS A 370 1.70 -30.64 6.37
CA LYS A 370 1.40 -32.08 6.39
C LYS A 370 0.02 -32.38 6.95
N ASN A 371 -0.48 -31.58 7.90
CA ASN A 371 -1.79 -31.77 8.51
C ASN A 371 -2.94 -31.36 7.59
N LEU A 372 -2.63 -30.68 6.48
CA LEU A 372 -3.59 -30.24 5.46
C LEU A 372 -3.65 -31.22 4.27
N LEU A 373 -3.23 -32.46 4.47
CA LEU A 373 -3.16 -33.50 3.44
C LEU A 373 -4.48 -33.65 2.66
N MET A 374 -5.61 -33.63 3.36
CA MET A 374 -6.94 -33.80 2.75
C MET A 374 -7.36 -32.63 1.86
N LEU A 375 -6.71 -31.47 1.98
CA LEU A 375 -6.96 -30.30 1.13
C LEU A 375 -6.03 -30.27 -0.09
N LYS A 376 -5.02 -31.14 -0.21
CA LYS A 376 -4.13 -31.16 -1.38
C LYS A 376 -4.83 -31.42 -2.74
N PRO A 377 -5.92 -32.20 -2.83
CA PRO A 377 -6.67 -32.34 -4.08
C PRO A 377 -7.31 -31.03 -4.55
N SER A 378 -7.57 -30.10 -3.61
CA SER A 378 -8.00 -28.76 -3.97
C SER A 378 -6.83 -27.98 -4.56
N LYS A 379 -7.08 -27.16 -5.58
CA LYS A 379 -6.08 -26.22 -6.12
C LYS A 379 -5.82 -25.05 -5.14
N LEU A 380 -6.02 -25.27 -3.84
CA LEU A 380 -5.84 -24.32 -2.76
C LEU A 380 -4.38 -23.90 -2.68
N LYS A 381 -4.15 -22.60 -2.76
CA LYS A 381 -2.86 -22.02 -2.42
C LYS A 381 -2.90 -21.58 -0.96
N ILE A 382 -1.85 -21.91 -0.23
CA ILE A 382 -1.74 -21.66 1.20
C ILE A 382 -0.52 -20.77 1.43
N TYR A 383 -0.73 -19.69 2.19
CA TYR A 383 0.27 -18.66 2.44
C TYR A 383 0.53 -18.52 3.94
N LYS A 384 1.77 -18.15 4.28
CA LYS A 384 2.16 -17.81 5.66
C LYS A 384 2.25 -16.31 5.92
N HIS A 385 2.26 -15.51 4.86
CA HIS A 385 2.26 -14.07 4.92
C HIS A 385 0.85 -13.56 4.62
N LEU A 386 0.24 -12.85 5.57
CA LEU A 386 -1.17 -12.52 5.54
C LEU A 386 -1.51 -11.59 4.39
N THR A 387 -0.68 -10.56 4.18
CA THR A 387 -0.89 -9.59 3.10
C THR A 387 -0.83 -10.26 1.73
N THR A 388 0.09 -11.22 1.53
CA THR A 388 0.15 -12.00 0.28
C THR A 388 -1.13 -12.80 0.10
N ALA A 389 -1.63 -13.48 1.14
CA ALA A 389 -2.87 -14.25 1.08
C ALA A 389 -4.07 -13.37 0.67
N ILE A 390 -4.20 -12.19 1.27
CA ILE A 390 -5.28 -11.24 1.00
C ILE A 390 -5.22 -10.77 -0.46
N TYR A 391 -4.05 -10.33 -0.95
CA TYR A 391 -3.90 -9.87 -2.34
C TYR A 391 -4.15 -11.00 -3.36
N GLN A 392 -3.65 -12.20 -3.07
CA GLN A 392 -3.89 -13.38 -3.92
C GLN A 392 -5.37 -13.78 -3.98
N THR A 393 -6.12 -13.50 -2.91
CA THR A 393 -7.58 -13.67 -2.91
C THR A 393 -8.20 -12.72 -3.92
N ILE A 394 -7.94 -11.42 -3.81
CA ILE A 394 -8.47 -10.42 -4.75
C ILE A 394 -8.09 -10.72 -6.21
N TRP A 395 -6.83 -11.11 -6.47
CA TRP A 395 -6.37 -11.37 -7.82
C TRP A 395 -6.93 -12.65 -8.46
N GLN A 396 -7.48 -13.57 -7.67
CA GLN A 396 -8.03 -14.84 -8.15
C GLN A 396 -9.56 -14.86 -8.25
N MET A 397 -10.24 -13.82 -7.75
CA MET A 397 -11.68 -13.63 -7.95
C MET A 397 -11.99 -13.41 -9.43
#